data_AF-A0A821WZ74-F1
#
_entry.id   AF-A0A821WZ74-F1
#
_cell.length_a   1.000
_cell.length_b   1.000
_cell.length_c   1.000
_cell.angle_alpha   90.00
_cell.angle_beta   90.00
_cell.angle_gamma   90.00
#
_symmetry.space_group_name_H-M   'P 1'
#
loop_
_entity.id
_entity.type
_entity.pdbx_description
1 polymer ?
#
loop_
_entity_poly.entity_id
_entity_poly.type
_entity_poly.pdbx_seq_one_letter_code
_entity_poly.pdbx_strand_id
1 'polypeptide(L)'
;MKRGLETIKREHGRKKLSGGKTIGGTSRLSVHNILRLQMTFASTIRKFKHDLDLLFNGSWAIFWHKYSTNDDPRHDYCSIDWCGYLKSVRDKTPYEH
;
A
#
# COMPACT_ATOMS: atom_id res chain seq x y z
N MET A 1 -21.22 9.43 -5.94
CA MET A 1 -20.78 9.46 -4.52
C MET A 1 -19.31 9.05 -4.46
N LYS A 2 -18.40 9.89 -3.94
CA LYS A 2 -17.03 9.45 -3.67
C LYS A 2 -17.07 8.41 -2.55
N ARG A 3 -16.81 7.14 -2.86
CA ARG A 3 -16.73 6.08 -1.84
C ARG A 3 -15.31 6.05 -1.28
N GLY A 4 -15.14 6.41 -0.01
CA GLY A 4 -13.86 6.30 0.70
C GLY A 4 -13.56 4.85 1.09
N LEU A 5 -12.31 4.57 1.47
CA LEU A 5 -11.89 3.22 1.88
C LEU A 5 -12.71 2.70 3.08
N GLU A 6 -13.15 3.58 3.99
CA GLU A 6 -14.04 3.21 5.10
C GLU A 6 -15.43 2.78 4.62
N THR A 7 -15.98 3.48 3.62
CA THR A 7 -17.25 3.11 2.98
C THR A 7 -17.14 1.74 2.35
N ILE A 8 -16.07 1.49 1.58
CA ILE A 8 -15.79 0.18 0.96
C ILE A 8 -15.68 -0.90 2.04
N LYS A 9 -14.94 -0.64 3.12
CA LYS A 9 -14.81 -1.57 4.24
C LYS A 9 -16.16 -1.88 4.88
N ARG A 10 -17.02 -0.88 5.08
CA ARG A 10 -18.34 -1.06 5.69
C ARG A 10 -19.27 -1.87 4.79
N GLU A 11 -19.32 -1.54 3.50
CA GLU A 11 -20.24 -2.17 2.53
C GLU A 11 -19.84 -3.61 2.20
N HIS A 12 -18.54 -3.89 2.12
CA HIS A 12 -18.04 -5.19 1.65
C HIS A 12 -17.30 -5.99 2.72
N GLY A 13 -17.14 -5.46 3.93
CA GLY A 13 -16.34 -6.03 5.02
C GLY A 13 -16.75 -7.43 5.48
N ARG A 14 -18.01 -7.80 5.24
CA ARG A 14 -18.57 -9.13 5.57
C ARG A 14 -18.61 -10.08 4.37
N LYS A 15 -18.51 -9.56 3.14
CA LYS A 15 -18.54 -10.37 1.92
C LYS A 15 -17.26 -11.18 1.82
N LYS A 16 -17.38 -12.49 1.58
CA LYS A 16 -16.25 -13.36 1.26
C LYS A 16 -15.81 -13.11 -0.18
N LEU A 17 -14.51 -12.98 -0.39
CA LEU A 17 -13.89 -12.97 -1.71
C LEU A 17 -13.71 -14.42 -2.20
N SER A 18 -13.23 -14.59 -3.44
CA SER A 18 -12.93 -15.90 -4.04
C SER A 18 -12.09 -16.81 -3.13
N GLY A 19 -11.15 -16.24 -2.38
CA GLY A 19 -10.32 -16.97 -1.41
C GLY A 19 -10.97 -17.25 -0.05
N GLY A 20 -12.30 -17.17 0.10
CA GLY A 20 -13.02 -17.50 1.36
C GLY A 20 -12.79 -16.55 2.54
N LYS A 21 -11.98 -15.49 2.34
CA LYS A 21 -11.66 -14.44 3.32
C LYS A 21 -12.43 -13.15 3.01
N THR A 22 -12.72 -12.35 4.03
CA THR A 22 -13.34 -11.02 3.84
C THR A 22 -12.29 -10.00 3.40
N ILE A 23 -12.69 -8.78 3.03
CA ILE A 23 -11.73 -7.69 2.71
C ILE A 23 -11.01 -7.15 3.96
N GLY A 24 -11.53 -7.43 5.16
CA GLY A 24 -10.91 -7.03 6.43
C GLY A 24 -9.93 -8.07 6.98
N GLY A 25 -9.31 -7.75 8.11
CA GLY A 25 -8.35 -8.62 8.82
C GLY A 25 -6.92 -8.08 8.80
N THR A 26 -6.04 -8.73 9.55
CA THR A 26 -4.60 -8.45 9.58
C THR A 26 -4.01 -8.56 8.17
N SER A 27 -3.16 -7.60 7.81
CA SER A 27 -2.58 -7.48 6.45
C SER A 27 -3.57 -7.26 5.30
N ARG A 28 -4.84 -6.94 5.59
CA ARG A 28 -5.89 -6.64 4.58
C ARG A 28 -6.42 -5.22 4.78
N LEU A 29 -7.63 -4.88 4.32
CA LEU A 29 -8.23 -3.55 4.49
C LEU A 29 -8.71 -3.32 5.95
N SER A 30 -7.79 -3.38 6.89
CA SER A 30 -7.98 -3.05 8.30
C SER A 30 -8.09 -1.53 8.48
N VAL A 31 -8.64 -1.08 9.61
CA VAL A 31 -8.70 0.36 9.95
C VAL A 31 -7.30 0.95 9.97
N HIS A 32 -6.34 0.23 10.56
CA HIS A 32 -4.93 0.64 10.58
C HIS A 32 -4.36 0.84 9.17
N ASN A 33 -4.61 -0.09 8.23
CA ASN A 33 -4.11 0.04 6.86
C ASN A 33 -4.82 1.16 6.08
N ILE A 34 -6.09 1.42 6.33
CA ILE A 34 -6.81 2.57 5.76
C ILE A 34 -6.16 3.88 6.22
N LEU A 35 -5.96 4.03 7.52
CA LEU A 35 -5.34 5.23 8.10
C LEU A 35 -3.92 5.43 7.57
N ARG A 36 -3.13 4.35 7.50
CA ARG A 36 -1.78 4.41 6.94
C ARG A 36 -1.80 4.88 5.48
N LEU A 37 -2.67 4.33 4.64
CA LEU A 37 -2.83 4.79 3.25
C LEU A 37 -3.18 6.28 3.21
N GLN A 38 -4.23 6.71 3.92
CA GLN A 38 -4.67 8.10 3.95
C GLN A 38 -3.56 9.06 4.42
N MET A 39 -2.85 8.71 5.49
CA MET A 39 -1.76 9.51 6.03
C MET A 39 -0.59 9.60 5.06
N THR A 40 -0.20 8.49 4.42
CA THR A 40 0.87 8.49 3.41
C THR A 40 0.48 9.36 2.22
N PHE A 41 -0.71 9.18 1.66
CA PHE A 41 -1.20 10.02 0.55
C PHE A 41 -1.19 11.51 0.91
N ALA A 42 -1.75 11.87 2.07
CA ALA A 42 -1.79 13.26 2.52
C ALA A 42 -0.37 13.83 2.76
N SER A 43 0.54 13.03 3.30
CA SER A 43 1.95 13.41 3.49
C SER A 43 2.66 13.64 2.17
N THR A 44 2.51 12.73 1.20
CA THR A 44 3.08 12.84 -0.15
C THR A 44 2.58 14.11 -0.84
N ILE A 45 1.28 14.39 -0.81
CA ILE A 45 0.70 15.62 -1.39
C ILE A 45 1.33 16.86 -0.78
N ARG A 46 1.45 16.92 0.56
CA ARG A 46 2.06 18.09 1.23
C ARG A 46 3.53 18.27 0.87
N LYS A 47 4.29 17.17 0.82
CA LYS A 47 5.74 17.19 0.58
C LYS A 47 6.09 17.52 -0.87
N PHE A 48 5.33 17.01 -1.83
CA PHE A 48 5.66 17.08 -3.25
C PHE A 48 4.65 17.89 -4.07
N LYS A 49 3.94 18.85 -3.46
CA LYS A 49 2.91 19.67 -4.13
C LYS A 49 3.40 20.47 -5.36
N HIS A 50 4.71 20.61 -5.54
CA HIS A 50 5.33 21.36 -6.65
C HIS A 50 6.11 20.46 -7.62
N ASP A 51 6.07 19.14 -7.44
CA ASP A 51 6.77 18.17 -8.27
C ASP A 51 5.82 17.02 -8.59
N LEU A 52 5.31 17.00 -9.83
CA LEU A 52 4.29 16.04 -10.26
C LEU A 52 4.82 14.61 -10.30
N ASP A 53 6.08 14.42 -10.65
CA ASP A 53 6.68 13.09 -10.77
C ASP A 53 6.89 12.48 -9.39
N LEU A 54 7.41 13.26 -8.44
CA LEU A 54 7.56 12.82 -7.05
C LEU A 54 6.20 12.61 -6.38
N LEU A 55 5.21 13.45 -6.70
CA LEU A 55 3.84 13.28 -6.22
C LEU A 55 3.23 11.97 -6.74
N PHE A 56 3.38 11.68 -8.04
CA PHE A 56 2.90 10.45 -8.67
C PHE A 56 3.58 9.23 -8.05
N ASN A 57 4.92 9.20 -8.07
CA ASN A 57 5.71 8.08 -7.56
C ASN A 57 5.43 7.83 -6.08
N GLY A 58 5.47 8.87 -5.24
CA GLY A 58 5.23 8.73 -3.80
C GLY A 58 3.79 8.32 -3.46
N SER A 59 2.82 8.68 -4.28
CA SER A 59 1.40 8.29 -4.10
C SER A 59 1.21 6.81 -4.46
N TRP A 60 1.82 6.37 -5.55
CA TRP A 60 1.71 5.00 -6.03
C TRP A 60 2.58 4.01 -5.23
N ALA A 61 3.68 4.46 -4.63
CA ALA A 61 4.60 3.63 -3.86
C ALA A 61 3.92 2.80 -2.77
N ILE A 62 3.08 3.43 -1.94
CA ILE A 62 2.41 2.71 -0.85
C ILE A 62 1.38 1.70 -1.35
N PHE A 63 0.70 2.03 -2.46
CA PHE A 63 -0.29 1.13 -3.06
C PHE A 63 0.39 -0.11 -3.63
N TRP A 64 1.41 0.07 -4.49
CA TRP A 64 2.13 -1.04 -5.11
C TRP A 64 2.89 -1.88 -4.09
N HIS A 65 3.49 -1.25 -3.08
CA HIS A 65 4.13 -1.97 -1.98
C HIS A 65 3.16 -2.90 -1.23
N LYS A 66 1.89 -2.49 -1.05
CA LYS A 66 0.86 -3.33 -0.41
C LYS A 66 0.22 -4.35 -1.33
N TYR A 67 0.27 -4.12 -2.64
CA TYR A 67 -0.20 -5.06 -3.66
C TYR A 67 0.82 -6.17 -3.94
N SER A 68 2.11 -5.86 -3.78
CA SER A 68 3.24 -6.75 -3.99
C SER A 68 3.12 -8.08 -3.23
N THR A 69 3.53 -9.16 -3.90
CA THR A 69 3.64 -10.50 -3.33
C THR A 69 5.04 -11.06 -3.60
N ASN A 70 5.36 -12.23 -3.03
CA ASN A 70 6.60 -12.92 -3.39
C ASN A 70 6.64 -13.30 -4.87
N ASP A 71 5.51 -13.72 -5.44
CA ASP A 71 5.41 -14.16 -6.85
C ASP A 71 5.41 -12.98 -7.84
N ASP A 72 4.89 -11.81 -7.43
CA ASP A 72 4.86 -10.56 -8.21
C ASP A 72 5.36 -9.41 -7.33
N PRO A 73 6.69 -9.24 -7.19
CA PRO A 73 7.28 -8.17 -6.41
C PRO A 73 7.11 -6.82 -7.12
N ARG A 74 6.39 -5.88 -6.50
CA ARG A 74 6.02 -4.56 -7.06
C ARG A 74 6.55 -3.42 -6.20
N HIS A 75 7.84 -3.11 -6.38
CA HIS A 75 8.56 -2.11 -5.56
C HIS A 75 9.18 -0.97 -6.38
N ASP A 76 8.81 -0.81 -7.64
CA ASP A 76 9.43 0.14 -8.58
C ASP A 76 9.41 1.60 -8.07
N TYR A 77 8.36 1.96 -7.34
CA TYR A 77 8.16 3.31 -6.79
C TYR A 77 8.64 3.47 -5.34
N CYS A 78 9.17 2.41 -4.72
CA CYS A 78 9.60 2.44 -3.34
C CYS A 78 10.93 3.17 -3.17
N SER A 79 11.15 3.78 -1.99
CA SER A 79 12.51 4.16 -1.57
C SER A 79 13.14 3.04 -0.75
N ILE A 80 14.44 2.83 -0.94
CA ILE A 80 15.24 1.87 -0.18
C ILE A 80 15.26 2.19 1.33
N ASP A 81 14.99 3.42 1.74
CA ASP A 81 15.03 3.82 3.15
C ASP A 81 14.00 3.08 4.01
N TRP A 82 12.86 2.73 3.42
CA TRP A 82 11.74 2.11 4.13
C TRP A 82 11.31 0.76 3.52
N CYS A 83 11.66 0.46 2.27
CA CYS A 83 11.27 -0.79 1.64
C CYS A 83 12.20 -1.94 2.00
N GLY A 84 11.67 -2.94 2.72
CA GLY A 84 12.41 -4.14 3.12
C GLY A 84 12.92 -4.95 1.93
N TYR A 85 12.11 -5.10 0.87
CA TYR A 85 12.51 -5.79 -0.35
C TYR A 85 13.70 -5.12 -1.04
N LEU A 86 13.67 -3.79 -1.21
CA LEU A 86 14.81 -3.09 -1.83
C LEU A 86 16.08 -3.17 -0.97
N LYS A 87 15.95 -3.16 0.36
CA LYS A 87 17.08 -3.40 1.26
C LYS A 87 17.64 -4.81 1.10
N SER A 88 16.77 -5.82 1.01
CA SER A 88 17.21 -7.21 0.87
C SER A 88 17.89 -7.47 -0.48
N VAL A 89 17.40 -6.84 -1.55
CA VAL A 89 18.04 -6.88 -2.88
C VAL A 89 19.44 -6.26 -2.82
N ARG A 90 19.60 -5.10 -2.17
CA ARG A 90 20.91 -4.45 -1.97
C ARG A 90 21.86 -5.34 -1.16
N ASP A 91 21.37 -5.87 -0.04
CA ASP A 91 22.16 -6.61 0.95
C ASP A 91 22.34 -8.10 0.58
N LYS A 92 21.69 -8.55 -0.51
CA LYS A 92 21.66 -9.94 -0.97
C LYS A 92 21.16 -10.91 0.11
N THR A 93 20.12 -10.50 0.85
CA THR A 93 19.49 -11.30 1.90
C THR A 93 18.11 -11.82 1.46
N PRO A 94 17.63 -12.95 2.04
CA PRO A 94 16.27 -13.43 1.79
C PRO A 94 15.22 -12.41 2.25
N TYR A 95 14.10 -12.33 1.53
CA TYR A 95 12.95 -11.49 1.90
C TYR A 95 11.64 -12.22 1.61
N GLU A 96 10.71 -12.11 2.56
CA GLU A 96 9.37 -12.67 2.50
C GLU A 96 8.36 -11.54 2.73
N HIS A 97 7.35 -11.48 1.86
CA HIS A 97 6.31 -10.45 1.85
C HIS A 97 5.29 -10.54 2.99
#